data_AF-A0A8T3XBR8-F1
#
_entry.id   AF-A0A8T3XBR8-F1
#
_cell.length_a   1.000
_cell.length_b   1.000
_cell.length_c   1.000
_cell.angle_alpha   90.00
_cell.angle_beta   90.00
_cell.angle_gamma   90.00
#
_symmetry.space_group_name_H-M   'P 1'
#
loop_
_entity.id
_entity.type
_entity.pdbx_description
1 polymer ?
#
loop_
_entity_poly.entity_id
_entity_poly.type
_entity_poly.pdbx_seq_one_letter_code
_entity_poly.pdbx_strand_id
1 'polypeptide(L)'
;MNDLKNNLLKRREVSTVIENKSNPGYESTLNDLAKNLKVDKNLLVIKSLKSKFGNNSFLVNAFVYDTIQDKERIEPKKKEKKSKVEEAKK
;
A
#
# COMPACT_ATOMS: atom_id res chain seq x y z
N MET A 1 -12.06 11.53 0.13
CA MET A 1 -10.91 10.90 -0.56
C MET A 1 -9.95 12.01 -0.95
N ASN A 2 -8.66 11.88 -0.65
CA ASN A 2 -7.65 12.88 -0.99
C ASN A 2 -6.74 12.31 -2.08
N ASP A 3 -6.55 13.07 -3.15
CA ASP A 3 -5.75 12.69 -4.31
C ASP A 3 -4.74 13.82 -4.57
N LEU A 4 -3.46 13.54 -4.31
CA LEU A 4 -2.38 14.51 -4.47
C LEU A 4 -1.44 14.03 -5.58
N LYS A 5 -1.40 14.75 -6.70
CA LYS A 5 -0.45 14.47 -7.77
C LYS A 5 0.91 15.10 -7.45
N ASN A 6 1.94 14.27 -7.28
CA ASN A 6 3.31 14.70 -7.07
C ASN A 6 4.09 14.67 -8.40
N ASN A 7 4.29 15.85 -8.99
CA ASN A 7 5.01 15.98 -10.26
C ASN A 7 6.52 15.68 -10.15
N LEU A 8 7.12 15.81 -8.97
CA LEU A 8 8.55 15.58 -8.76
C LEU A 8 8.89 14.08 -8.76
N LEU A 9 8.02 13.27 -8.15
CA LEU A 9 8.21 11.83 -7.97
C LEU A 9 7.36 10.98 -8.92
N LYS A 10 6.71 11.60 -9.92
CA LYS A 10 5.81 10.95 -10.90
C LYS A 10 4.89 9.90 -10.25
N ARG A 11 4.32 10.30 -9.11
CA ARG A 11 3.43 9.45 -8.33
C ARG A 11 2.24 10.25 -7.84
N ARG A 12 1.14 9.57 -7.61
CA ARG A 12 -0.08 10.11 -7.04
C ARG A 12 -0.28 9.51 -5.67
N GLU A 13 -0.47 10.37 -4.69
CA GLU A 13 -0.69 9.98 -3.30
C GLU A 13 -2.19 9.97 -3.05
N VAL A 14 -2.72 8.79 -2.75
CA VAL A 14 -4.14 8.57 -2.55
C VAL A 14 -4.36 8.19 -1.10
N SER A 15 -5.14 9.02 -0.39
CA SER A 15 -5.63 8.71 0.95
C SER A 15 -7.13 8.46 0.89
N THR A 16 -7.53 7.25 1.23
CA THR A 16 -8.94 6.84 1.26
C THR A 16 -9.28 6.17 2.59
N VAL A 17 -10.56 6.18 2.92
CA VAL A 17 -11.10 5.47 4.08
C VAL A 17 -11.97 4.35 3.54
N ILE A 18 -11.67 3.13 3.95
CA ILE A 18 -12.45 1.94 3.61
C ILE A 18 -13.17 1.49 4.87
N GLU A 19 -14.48 1.28 4.77
CA GLU A 19 -15.26 0.72 5.86
C GLU A 19 -15.36 -0.79 5.68
N ASN A 20 -14.93 -1.54 6.69
CA ASN A 20 -15.02 -2.99 6.68
C ASN A 20 -15.17 -3.55 8.09
N LYS A 21 -15.91 -4.64 8.26
CA LYS A 21 -16.11 -5.27 9.60
C LYS A 21 -14.84 -5.90 10.16
N SER A 22 -13.89 -6.22 9.29
CA SER A 22 -12.62 -6.87 9.63
C SER A 22 -11.53 -6.30 8.77
N ASN A 23 -10.27 -6.47 9.17
CA ASN A 23 -9.13 -5.98 8.40
C ASN A 23 -9.12 -6.67 7.02
N PRO A 24 -9.35 -5.94 5.90
CA PRO A 24 -9.38 -6.52 4.56
C PRO A 24 -8.02 -7.10 4.13
N GLY A 25 -6.95 -6.79 4.87
CA GLY A 25 -5.60 -7.18 4.49
C GLY A 25 -5.10 -6.39 3.30
N TYR A 26 -3.81 -6.54 2.99
CA TYR A 26 -3.16 -5.75 1.94
C TYR A 26 -3.72 -6.10 0.56
N GLU A 27 -3.92 -7.37 0.24
CA GLU A 27 -4.31 -7.82 -1.10
C GLU A 27 -5.73 -7.41 -1.48
N SER A 28 -6.71 -7.58 -0.57
CA SER A 28 -8.08 -7.10 -0.82
C SER A 28 -8.12 -5.59 -0.95
N THR A 29 -7.43 -4.87 -0.05
CA THR A 29 -7.34 -3.41 -0.10
C THR A 29 -6.76 -2.92 -1.43
N LEU A 30 -5.77 -3.64 -1.96
CA LEU A 30 -5.13 -3.33 -3.24
C LEU A 30 -6.07 -3.59 -4.41
N ASN A 31 -6.87 -4.67 -4.36
CA ASN A 31 -7.92 -4.95 -5.35
C ASN A 31 -9.00 -3.87 -5.35
N ASP A 32 -9.45 -3.45 -4.17
CA ASP A 32 -10.47 -2.41 -4.03
C ASP A 32 -9.95 -1.05 -4.51
N LEU A 33 -8.71 -0.70 -4.17
CA LEU A 33 -8.05 0.50 -4.68
C LEU A 33 -7.89 0.47 -6.20
N ALA A 34 -7.44 -0.65 -6.77
CA ALA A 34 -7.26 -0.80 -8.21
C ALA A 34 -8.58 -0.62 -8.97
N LYS A 35 -9.67 -1.20 -8.47
CA LYS A 35 -11.02 -1.02 -9.04
C LYS A 35 -11.51 0.43 -8.93
N ASN A 36 -11.35 1.05 -7.75
CA ASN A 36 -11.81 2.42 -7.51
C ASN A 36 -11.03 3.45 -8.34
N LEU A 37 -9.72 3.27 -8.47
CA LEU A 37 -8.84 4.18 -9.20
C LEU A 37 -8.71 3.85 -10.69
N LYS A 38 -9.23 2.69 -11.13
CA LYS A 38 -9.06 2.15 -12.50
C LYS A 38 -7.60 2.08 -12.93
N VAL A 39 -6.72 1.67 -12.02
CA VAL A 39 -5.29 1.52 -12.26
C VAL A 39 -4.83 0.10 -11.99
N ASP A 40 -3.72 -0.28 -12.61
CA ASP A 40 -3.15 -1.61 -12.43
C ASP A 40 -2.62 -1.81 -11.00
N LYS A 41 -2.83 -3.00 -10.45
CA LYS A 41 -2.35 -3.39 -9.12
C LYS A 41 -0.83 -3.32 -9.01
N ASN A 42 -0.11 -3.54 -10.11
CA ASN A 42 1.34 -3.50 -10.14
C ASN A 42 1.89 -2.07 -9.94
N LEU A 43 1.10 -1.05 -10.29
CA LEU A 43 1.47 0.36 -10.14
C LEU A 43 1.06 0.93 -8.77
N LEU A 44 0.30 0.16 -7.99
CA LEU A 44 -0.17 0.52 -6.66
C LEU A 44 0.79 0.02 -5.57
N VAL A 45 1.07 0.88 -4.60
CA VAL A 45 1.84 0.54 -3.40
C VAL A 45 1.11 1.06 -2.18
N ILE A 46 0.69 0.17 -1.29
CA ILE A 46 0.10 0.56 -0.01
C ILE A 46 1.22 0.99 0.93
N LYS A 47 1.27 2.27 1.27
CA LYS A 47 2.27 2.83 2.20
C LYS A 47 1.90 2.55 3.65
N SER A 48 0.62 2.68 3.98
CA SER A 48 0.13 2.37 5.32
C SER A 48 -1.36 2.03 5.29
N LEU A 49 -1.72 1.05 6.11
CA LEU A 49 -3.08 0.68 6.42
C LEU A 49 -3.26 0.85 7.92
N LYS A 50 -4.02 1.86 8.34
CA LYS A 50 -4.26 2.17 9.74
C LYS A 50 -5.74 1.99 10.05
N SER A 51 -6.09 1.13 11.00
CA SER A 51 -7.44 1.10 11.54
C SER A 51 -7.62 2.23 12.55
N LYS A 52 -8.79 2.86 12.56
CA LYS A 52 -9.20 3.67 13.72
C LYS A 52 -9.74 2.73 14.79
N PHE A 53 -9.05 2.66 15.93
CA PHE A 53 -9.48 1.83 17.06
C PHE A 53 -10.92 2.16 17.47
N GLY A 54 -11.74 1.12 17.65
CA GLY A 54 -13.17 1.27 17.98
C GLY A 54 -14.09 1.61 16.80
N ASN A 55 -13.57 1.75 15.58
CA ASN A 55 -14.36 1.97 14.37
C ASN A 55 -14.03 0.93 13.30
N ASN A 56 -15.02 0.60 12.47
CA ASN A 56 -14.88 -0.27 11.31
C ASN A 56 -14.23 0.44 10.11
N SER A 57 -13.52 1.55 10.34
CA SER A 57 -12.95 2.40 9.30
C SER A 57 -11.43 2.25 9.26
N PHE A 58 -10.91 1.95 8.07
CA PHE A 58 -9.50 1.77 7.78
C PHE A 58 -9.01 2.92 6.90
N LEU A 59 -8.08 3.70 7.42
CA LEU A 59 -7.39 4.74 6.67
C LEU A 59 -6.26 4.10 5.86
N VAL A 60 -6.39 4.16 4.55
CA VAL A 60 -5.46 3.59 3.58
C VAL A 60 -4.73 4.73 2.89
N ASN A 61 -3.40 4.72 2.98
CA ASN A 61 -2.55 5.58 2.18
C ASN A 61 -1.82 4.73 1.16
N ALA A 62 -2.05 5.02 -0.12
CA ALA A 62 -1.44 4.32 -1.25
C ALA A 62 -0.75 5.31 -2.18
N PHE A 63 0.30 4.84 -2.85
CA PHE A 63 0.95 5.53 -3.94
C PHE A 63 0.62 4.83 -5.26
N VAL A 64 0.22 5.61 -6.24
CA VAL A 64 0.00 5.16 -7.62
C VAL A 64 1.11 5.76 -8.46
N TYR A 65 1.94 4.91 -9.06
CA TYR A 65 3.01 5.35 -9.97
C TYR A 65 2.51 5.35 -11.41
N ASP A 66 3.03 6.26 -12.24
CA ASP A 66 2.73 6.25 -13.67
C ASP A 66 3.43 5.07 -14.38
N THR A 67 4.60 4.65 -13.90
CA THR A 67 5.37 3.53 -14.47
C THR A 67 5.92 2.57 -13.40
N ILE A 68 6.18 1.32 -13.79
CA ILE A 68 6.82 0.30 -12.93
C ILE A 68 8.28 0.68 -12.63
N GLN A 69 8.96 1.32 -13.58
CA GLN A 69 10.36 1.74 -13.40
C GLN A 69 10.50 2.81 -12.31
N ASP A 70 9.57 3.78 -12.27
CA ASP A 70 9.54 4.79 -11.22
C ASP A 70 9.27 4.16 -9.85
N LYS A 71 8.38 3.15 -9.79
CA LYS A 71 8.12 2.37 -8.58
C LYS A 71 9.40 1.68 -8.09
N GLU A 72 10.10 0.94 -8.93
CA GLU A 72 11.30 0.19 -8.55
C GLU A 72 12.49 1.10 -8.16
N ARG A 73 12.56 2.29 -8.76
CA ARG A 73 13.61 3.27 -8.45
C ARG A 73 13.36 4.01 -7.13
N ILE A 74 12.10 4.29 -6.81
CA ILE A 74 11.70 5.13 -5.67
C ILE A 74 11.43 4.30 -4.42
N GLU A 75 10.82 3.11 -4.56
CA GLU A 75 10.58 2.27 -3.38
C GLU A 75 11.91 1.70 -2.87
N PRO A 76 12.22 1.90 -1.58
CA PRO A 76 13.41 1.30 -0.99
C PRO A 76 13.30 -0.22 -1.07
N LYS A 77 14.29 -0.86 -1.70
CA LYS A 77 14.44 -2.32 -1.64
C LYS A 77 14.43 -2.73 -0.18
N LYS A 78 13.41 -3.49 0.24
CA LYS A 78 13.38 -4.07 1.59
C LYS A 78 14.70 -4.79 1.79
N LYS A 79 15.48 -4.36 2.79
CA LYS A 79 16.59 -5.17 3.29
C LYS A 79 15.99 -6.53 3.63
N GLU A 80 16.47 -7.58 2.96
CA GLU A 80 16.14 -8.94 3.34
C GLU A 80 16.39 -9.05 4.85
N LYS A 81 15.34 -9.36 5.60
CA LYS A 81 15.51 -9.70 7.01
C LYS A 81 16.43 -10.91 6.99
N LYS A 82 17.68 -10.75 7.43
CA LYS A 82 18.56 -11.87 7.75
C LYS A 82 17.72 -12.84 8.56
N SER A 83 17.42 -13.96 7.95
CA SER A 83 16.63 -15.04 8.52
C SER A 83 17.21 -15.34 9.90
N LYS A 84 16.46 -15.07 10.97
CA LYS A 84 16.69 -15.71 12.26
C LYS A 84 16.29 -17.17 12.10
N VAL A 85 17.14 -17.94 11.44
CA VAL A 85 17.03 -19.39 11.30
C VAL A 85 18.30 -19.94 11.91
N GLU A 86 18.34 -20.07 13.23
CA GLU A 86 19.08 -21.08 13.99
C GLU A 86 18.96 -20.79 15.49
N GLU A 87 17.79 -21.06 16.07
CA GLU A 87 17.66 -21.18 17.54
C GLU A 87 16.58 -22.21 17.93
N ALA A 88 16.34 -23.21 17.09
CA ALA A 88 15.44 -24.31 17.42
C ALA A 88 15.76 -25.58 16.59
N LYS A 89 16.72 -26.37 17.11
CA LYS A 89 17.07 -27.79 16.85
C LYS A 89 18.58 -27.87 17.12
N LYS A 90 19.12 -28.60 18.10
CA LYS A 90 18.67 -29.75 18.87
C LYS A 90 19.63 -29.90 20.05
#